data_AF-W2N9M9-F1
#
_entry.id   AF-W2N9M9-F1
#
_cell.length_a   1.000
_cell.length_b   1.000
_cell.length_c   1.000
_cell.angle_alpha   90.00
_cell.angle_beta   90.00
_cell.angle_gamma   90.00
#
_symmetry.space_group_name_H-M   'P 1'
#
loop_
_entity.id
_entity.type
_entity.pdbx_description
1 polymer ?
#
loop_
_entity_poly.entity_id
_entity_poly.type
_entity_poly.pdbx_seq_one_letter_code
_entity_poly.pdbx_strand_id
1 'polypeptide(L)'
;MAVVATPDCCFQELQSALAQAKAQVVATTNVVEKRAVRAMKKRLQDRLYQRKHRAKREYKIRSLEHDVQTLETKIARLYLDLNRRKAAVANAETQRQQQLQRPNGSLQDHARSLVMQFFRVYQNGYSLPFSGLQERFLRSILTTDVEGVDLRGADAFVQQWRLYDQHFAQYVLEPQIWKTQD
;
A
#
# COMPACT_ATOMS: atom_id res chain seq x y z
N MET A 1 -64.85 90.68 9.27
CA MET A 1 -65.30 89.64 8.33
C MET A 1 -64.66 88.33 8.75
N ALA A 2 -65.41 87.46 9.43
CA ALA A 2 -64.93 86.14 9.82
C ALA A 2 -65.39 85.16 8.73
N VAL A 3 -64.45 84.65 7.94
CA VAL A 3 -64.72 83.63 6.92
C VAL A 3 -64.99 82.33 7.67
N VAL A 4 -66.25 81.90 7.68
CA VAL A 4 -66.68 80.61 8.18
C VAL A 4 -66.12 79.56 7.23
N ALA A 5 -65.04 78.90 7.64
CA ALA A 5 -64.50 77.76 6.91
C ALA A 5 -65.56 76.65 6.89
N THR A 6 -65.99 76.26 5.69
CA THR A 6 -66.95 75.20 5.46
C THR A 6 -66.38 73.85 5.94
N PRO A 7 -67.14 73.06 6.73
CA PRO A 7 -66.65 71.82 7.35
C PRO A 7 -66.20 70.75 6.33
N ASP A 8 -66.65 70.84 5.08
CA ASP A 8 -66.27 69.91 4.00
C ASP A 8 -64.81 70.07 3.55
N CYS A 9 -64.21 71.27 3.69
CA CYS A 9 -62.84 71.51 3.23
C CYS A 9 -61.81 70.82 4.13
N CYS A 10 -62.00 70.87 5.45
CA CYS A 10 -61.14 70.17 6.40
C CYS A 10 -61.23 68.65 6.26
N PHE A 11 -62.41 68.11 5.92
CA PHE A 11 -62.58 66.68 5.71
C PHE A 11 -61.83 66.19 4.47
N GLN A 12 -61.84 66.96 3.38
CA GLN A 12 -61.13 66.62 2.14
C GLN A 12 -59.60 66.72 2.28
N GLU A 13 -59.10 67.67 3.06
CA GLU A 13 -57.68 67.76 3.43
C GLU A 13 -57.23 66.57 4.28
N LEU A 14 -58.04 66.16 5.26
CA LEU A 14 -57.77 64.97 6.08
C LEU A 14 -57.74 63.69 5.25
N GLN A 15 -58.65 63.52 4.29
CA GLN A 15 -58.64 62.39 3.38
C GLN A 15 -57.40 62.38 2.47
N SER A 16 -57.00 63.55 1.98
CA SER A 16 -55.80 63.70 1.14
C SER A 16 -54.52 63.41 1.91
N ALA A 17 -54.41 63.92 3.14
CA ALA A 17 -53.28 63.64 4.04
C ALA A 17 -53.21 62.14 4.40
N LEU A 18 -54.36 61.51 4.63
CA LEU A 18 -54.45 60.08 4.92
C LEU A 18 -54.06 59.21 3.72
N ALA A 19 -54.45 59.61 2.50
CA ALA A 19 -54.04 58.93 1.27
C ALA A 19 -52.52 59.05 1.02
N GLN A 20 -51.95 60.24 1.25
CA GLN A 20 -50.50 60.45 1.16
C GLN A 20 -49.73 59.65 2.22
N ALA A 21 -50.20 59.64 3.47
CA ALA A 21 -49.60 58.84 4.54
C ALA A 21 -49.62 57.34 4.20
N LYS A 22 -50.75 56.83 3.68
CA LYS A 22 -50.85 55.43 3.20
C LYS A 22 -49.85 55.13 2.08
N ALA A 23 -49.75 56.01 1.07
CA ALA A 23 -48.81 55.82 -0.03
C ALA A 23 -47.34 55.84 0.45
N GLN A 24 -47.01 56.72 1.40
CA GLN A 24 -45.67 56.82 1.98
C GLN A 24 -45.31 55.59 2.84
N VAL A 25 -46.26 55.07 3.63
CA VAL A 25 -46.09 53.82 4.38
C VAL A 25 -45.87 52.64 3.41
N VAL A 26 -46.69 52.50 2.37
CA VAL A 26 -46.52 51.42 1.38
C VAL A 26 -45.16 51.52 0.66
N ALA A 27 -44.73 52.72 0.27
CA ALA A 27 -43.44 52.92 -0.39
C ALA A 27 -42.26 52.59 0.55
N THR A 28 -42.33 53.01 1.82
CA THR A 28 -41.27 52.72 2.80
C THR A 28 -41.19 51.23 3.13
N THR A 29 -42.32 50.56 3.35
CA THR A 29 -42.38 49.11 3.58
C THR A 29 -41.79 48.33 2.39
N ASN A 30 -42.15 48.68 1.15
CA ASN A 30 -41.61 48.04 -0.05
C ASN A 30 -40.08 48.21 -0.17
N VAL A 31 -39.54 49.38 0.17
CA VAL A 31 -38.09 49.62 0.18
C VAL A 31 -37.39 48.81 1.28
N VAL A 32 -37.99 48.72 2.48
CA VAL A 32 -37.44 47.95 3.61
C VAL A 32 -37.45 46.45 3.30
N GLU A 33 -38.54 45.92 2.76
CA GLU A 33 -38.66 44.53 2.33
C GLU A 33 -37.63 44.18 1.26
N LYS A 34 -37.46 45.04 0.24
CA LYS A 34 -36.41 44.86 -0.80
C LYS A 34 -35.01 44.82 -0.20
N ARG A 35 -34.71 45.66 0.80
CA ARG A 35 -33.42 45.65 1.50
C ARG A 35 -33.25 44.35 2.31
N ALA A 36 -34.29 43.90 3.01
CA ALA A 36 -34.28 42.66 3.77
C ALA A 36 -34.03 41.43 2.86
N VAL A 37 -34.72 41.36 1.71
CA VAL A 37 -34.53 40.28 0.71
C VAL A 37 -33.11 40.29 0.15
N ARG A 38 -32.55 41.47 -0.18
CA ARG A 38 -31.15 41.58 -0.65
C ARG A 38 -30.15 41.14 0.41
N ALA A 39 -30.35 41.53 1.67
CA ALA A 39 -29.51 41.11 2.78
C ALA A 39 -29.58 39.59 3.00
N MET A 40 -30.78 39.01 2.94
CA MET A 40 -30.98 37.56 3.05
C MET A 40 -30.32 36.79 1.89
N LYS A 41 -30.43 37.29 0.66
CA LYS A 41 -29.75 36.73 -0.52
C LYS A 41 -28.24 36.73 -0.33
N LYS A 42 -27.65 37.87 0.09
CA LYS A 42 -26.21 37.97 0.36
C LYS A 42 -25.76 36.97 1.43
N ARG A 43 -26.49 36.89 2.56
CA ARG A 43 -26.21 35.91 3.62
C ARG A 43 -26.26 34.46 3.14
N LEU A 44 -27.16 34.13 2.21
CA LEU A 44 -27.23 32.79 1.63
C LEU A 44 -26.04 32.52 0.70
N GLN A 45 -25.69 33.48 -0.15
CA GLN A 45 -24.52 33.38 -1.03
C GLN A 45 -23.22 33.21 -0.23
N ASP A 46 -23.03 34.00 0.83
CA ASP A 46 -21.87 33.90 1.71
C ASP A 46 -21.78 32.52 2.37
N ARG A 47 -22.91 31.98 2.83
CA ARG A 47 -22.98 30.61 3.39
C ARG A 47 -22.60 29.54 2.38
N LEU A 48 -23.10 29.63 1.14
CA LEU A 48 -22.76 28.68 0.07
C LEU A 48 -21.28 28.78 -0.32
N TYR A 49 -20.76 30.00 -0.42
CA TYR A 49 -19.35 30.25 -0.71
C TYR A 49 -18.44 29.63 0.36
N GLN A 50 -18.76 29.84 1.63
CA GLN A 50 -18.01 29.24 2.74
C GLN A 50 -18.07 27.71 2.75
N ARG A 51 -19.24 27.11 2.43
CA ARG A 51 -19.38 25.65 2.28
C ARG A 51 -18.50 25.13 1.14
N LYS A 52 -18.55 25.76 -0.04
CA LYS A 52 -17.70 25.40 -1.19
C LYS A 52 -16.21 25.53 -0.84
N HIS A 53 -15.82 26.59 -0.15
CA HIS A 53 -14.43 26.81 0.26
C HIS A 53 -13.94 25.77 1.27
N ARG A 54 -14.79 25.35 2.22
CA ARG A 54 -14.49 24.23 3.12
C ARG A 54 -14.35 22.91 2.37
N ALA A 55 -15.32 22.57 1.52
CA ALA A 55 -15.27 21.35 0.72
C ALA A 55 -14.02 21.27 -0.17
N LYS A 56 -13.62 22.39 -0.81
CA LYS A 56 -12.40 22.44 -1.62
C LYS A 56 -11.13 22.21 -0.79
N ARG A 57 -11.08 22.75 0.44
CA ARG A 57 -9.97 22.53 1.37
C ARG A 57 -9.93 21.08 1.85
N GLU A 58 -11.06 20.52 2.26
CA GLU A 58 -11.16 19.11 2.68
C GLU A 58 -10.75 18.15 1.56
N TYR A 59 -11.20 18.40 0.32
CA TYR A 59 -10.76 17.62 -0.84
C TYR A 59 -9.23 17.68 -1.02
N LYS A 60 -8.64 18.88 -0.91
CA LYS A 60 -7.20 19.07 -1.06
C LYS A 60 -6.42 18.35 0.04
N ILE A 61 -6.90 18.40 1.29
CA ILE A 61 -6.32 17.69 2.42
C ILE A 61 -6.34 16.18 2.15
N ARG A 62 -7.49 15.61 1.81
CA ARG A 62 -7.62 14.18 1.51
C ARG A 62 -6.74 13.73 0.35
N SER A 63 -6.63 14.55 -0.69
CA SER A 63 -5.73 14.29 -1.82
C SER A 63 -4.28 14.23 -1.38
N LEU A 64 -3.83 15.20 -0.57
CA LEU A 64 -2.46 15.23 -0.06
C LEU A 64 -2.18 14.08 0.91
N GLU A 65 -3.13 13.72 1.77
CA GLU A 65 -3.03 12.56 2.66
C GLU A 65 -2.83 11.26 1.85
N HIS A 66 -3.59 11.10 0.76
CA HIS A 66 -3.43 9.95 -0.14
C HIS A 66 -2.06 9.93 -0.84
N ASP A 67 -1.58 11.10 -1.29
CA ASP A 67 -0.26 11.22 -1.91
C ASP A 67 0.86 10.88 -0.92
N VAL A 68 0.77 11.35 0.32
CA VAL A 68 1.73 11.03 1.40
C VAL A 68 1.77 9.52 1.66
N GLN A 69 0.62 8.88 1.85
CA GLN A 69 0.54 7.43 2.04
C GLN A 69 1.12 6.66 0.85
N THR A 70 0.88 7.14 -0.38
CA THR A 70 1.43 6.54 -1.60
C THR A 70 2.96 6.70 -1.65
N LEU A 71 3.50 7.82 -1.19
CA LEU A 71 4.94 8.04 -1.13
C LEU A 71 5.60 7.20 -0.03
N GLU A 72 4.99 7.11 1.15
CA GLU A 72 5.47 6.27 2.25
C GLU A 72 5.57 4.80 1.83
N THR A 73 4.54 4.28 1.17
CA THR A 73 4.55 2.90 0.66
C THR A 73 5.63 2.68 -0.42
N LYS A 74 5.86 3.65 -1.31
CA LYS A 74 6.96 3.61 -2.28
C LYS A 74 8.32 3.61 -1.59
N ILE A 75 8.52 4.49 -0.61
CA ILE A 75 9.76 4.58 0.16
C ILE A 75 10.04 3.26 0.88
N ALA A 76 9.05 2.67 1.55
CA ALA A 76 9.19 1.37 2.22
C ALA A 76 9.63 0.26 1.26
N ARG A 77 9.04 0.21 0.05
CA ARG A 77 9.45 -0.75 -1.01
C ARG A 77 10.89 -0.52 -1.45
N LEU A 78 11.28 0.73 -1.70
CA LEU A 78 12.65 1.07 -2.09
C LEU A 78 13.67 0.69 -1.02
N TYR A 79 13.35 0.88 0.26
CA TYR A 79 14.20 0.42 1.36
C TYR A 79 14.36 -1.09 1.37
N LEU A 80 13.28 -1.84 1.16
CA LEU A 80 13.32 -3.31 1.06
C LEU A 80 14.22 -3.76 -0.10
N ASP A 81 14.05 -3.16 -1.28
CA ASP A 81 14.84 -3.50 -2.47
C ASP A 81 16.32 -3.13 -2.30
N LEU A 82 16.61 -1.98 -1.69
CA LEU A 82 17.97 -1.56 -1.39
C LEU A 82 18.64 -2.53 -0.41
N ASN A 83 17.93 -2.97 0.64
CA ASN A 83 18.46 -3.96 1.59
C ASN A 83 18.72 -5.31 0.91
N ARG A 84 17.82 -5.75 0.03
CA ARG A 84 18.03 -6.96 -0.78
C ARG A 84 19.27 -6.86 -1.66
N ARG A 85 19.46 -5.73 -2.35
CA ARG A 85 20.65 -5.49 -3.18
C ARG A 85 21.93 -5.44 -2.37
N LYS A 86 21.92 -4.80 -1.19
CA LYS A 86 23.07 -4.79 -0.28
C LYS A 86 23.45 -6.20 0.17
N ALA A 87 22.45 -7.01 0.54
CA ALA A 87 22.68 -8.41 0.90
C ALA A 87 23.25 -9.22 -0.26
N ALA A 88 22.72 -9.04 -1.49
CA ALA A 88 23.23 -9.71 -2.68
C ALA A 88 24.70 -9.33 -2.98
N VAL A 89 25.07 -8.06 -2.83
CA VAL A 89 26.46 -7.61 -2.99
C VAL A 89 27.38 -8.23 -1.94
N ALA A 90 26.99 -8.21 -0.66
CA ALA A 90 27.76 -8.83 0.41
C ALA A 90 27.92 -10.34 0.21
N ASN A 91 26.87 -11.03 -0.25
CA ASN A 91 26.93 -12.46 -0.60
C ASN A 91 27.89 -12.70 -1.77
N ALA A 92 27.82 -11.89 -2.82
CA ALA A 92 28.72 -12.00 -3.99
C ALA A 92 30.20 -11.75 -3.62
N GLU A 93 30.47 -10.79 -2.74
CA GLU A 93 31.82 -10.53 -2.21
C GLU A 93 32.31 -11.70 -1.35
N THR A 94 31.45 -12.26 -0.50
CA THR A 94 31.76 -13.45 0.32
C THR A 94 32.08 -14.65 -0.58
N GLN A 95 31.29 -14.87 -1.64
CA GLN A 95 31.54 -15.93 -2.62
C GLN A 95 32.87 -15.72 -3.37
N ARG A 96 33.19 -14.48 -3.78
CA ARG A 96 34.50 -14.17 -4.40
C ARG A 96 35.66 -14.45 -3.46
N GLN A 97 35.57 -14.08 -2.19
CA GLN A 97 36.62 -14.34 -1.21
C GLN A 97 36.80 -15.84 -0.95
N GLN A 98 35.70 -16.60 -0.88
CA GLN A 98 35.77 -18.07 -0.79
C GLN A 98 36.40 -18.71 -2.03
N GLN A 99 36.13 -18.17 -3.23
CA GLN A 99 36.80 -18.63 -4.46
C GLN A 99 38.30 -18.31 -4.46
N LEU A 100 38.71 -17.14 -3.94
CA LEU A 100 40.12 -16.76 -3.81
C LEU A 100 40.88 -17.60 -2.75
N GLN A 101 40.21 -18.07 -1.70
CA GLN A 101 40.82 -18.93 -0.66
C GLN A 101 40.89 -20.42 -1.04
N ARG A 102 40.23 -20.85 -2.13
CA ARG A 102 40.37 -22.22 -2.65
C ARG A 102 41.50 -22.26 -3.69
N PRO A 103 42.59 -23.01 -3.45
CA PRO A 103 43.72 -23.04 -4.36
C PRO A 103 43.31 -23.71 -5.67
N ASN A 104 43.44 -23.00 -6.80
CA ASN A 104 43.62 -23.44 -8.19
C ASN A 104 43.18 -24.87 -8.58
N GLY A 105 42.00 -25.33 -8.14
CA GLY A 105 41.32 -26.45 -8.76
C GLY A 105 40.50 -25.90 -9.90
N SER A 106 40.58 -26.51 -11.08
CA SER A 106 39.64 -26.19 -12.16
C SER A 106 38.22 -26.26 -11.59
N LEU A 107 37.33 -25.37 -12.01
CA LEU A 107 35.89 -25.46 -11.71
C LEU A 107 35.34 -26.88 -11.98
N GLN A 108 35.94 -27.55 -12.98
CA GLN A 108 35.72 -28.94 -13.32
C GLN A 108 36.14 -29.93 -12.23
N ASP A 109 37.28 -29.73 -11.58
CA ASP A 109 37.75 -30.58 -10.48
C ASP A 109 36.87 -30.43 -9.25
N HIS A 110 36.42 -29.19 -8.97
CA HIS A 110 35.46 -28.95 -7.91
C HIS A 110 34.11 -29.61 -8.19
N ALA A 111 33.57 -29.45 -9.41
CA ALA A 111 32.34 -30.10 -9.82
C ALA A 111 32.46 -31.63 -9.75
N ARG A 112 33.58 -32.20 -10.21
CA ARG A 112 33.87 -33.63 -10.12
C ARG A 112 33.89 -34.10 -8.67
N SER A 113 34.53 -33.36 -7.78
CA SER A 113 34.55 -33.66 -6.34
C SER A 113 33.14 -33.63 -5.72
N LEU A 114 32.33 -32.63 -6.06
CA LEU A 114 30.94 -32.52 -5.60
C LEU A 114 30.09 -33.70 -6.07
N VAL A 115 30.21 -34.10 -7.34
CA VAL A 115 29.49 -35.26 -7.90
C VAL A 115 29.90 -36.55 -7.21
N MET A 116 31.21 -36.78 -7.03
CA MET A 116 31.72 -37.95 -6.32
C MET A 116 31.22 -37.98 -4.87
N GLN A 117 31.18 -36.82 -4.20
CA GLN A 117 30.68 -36.71 -2.84
C GLN A 117 29.17 -36.94 -2.76
N PHE A 118 28.39 -36.47 -3.73
CA PHE A 118 26.96 -36.76 -3.84
C PHE A 118 26.71 -38.26 -3.90
N PHE A 119 27.37 -38.99 -4.81
CA PHE A 119 27.21 -40.45 -4.90
C PHE A 119 27.65 -41.19 -3.64
N ARG A 120 28.64 -40.66 -2.93
CA ARG A 120 29.09 -41.25 -1.65
C ARG A 120 28.07 -41.04 -0.53
N VAL A 121 27.48 -39.85 -0.46
CA VAL A 121 26.54 -39.45 0.60
C VAL A 121 25.13 -40.01 0.35
N TYR A 122 24.76 -40.19 -0.91
CA TYR A 122 23.46 -40.71 -1.35
C TYR A 122 23.55 -42.06 -2.05
N GLN A 123 24.56 -42.88 -1.71
CA GLN A 123 24.78 -44.19 -2.33
C GLN A 123 23.52 -45.06 -2.34
N ASN A 124 22.74 -45.01 -1.25
CA ASN A 124 21.51 -45.78 -1.08
C ASN A 124 20.26 -44.87 -1.12
N GLY A 125 20.35 -43.69 -1.74
CA GLY A 125 19.33 -42.65 -1.65
C GLY A 125 19.39 -41.89 -0.31
N TYR A 126 18.33 -41.14 0.01
CA TYR A 126 18.22 -40.53 1.32
C TYR A 126 18.01 -41.63 2.37
N SER A 127 18.62 -41.48 3.54
CA SER A 127 18.60 -42.51 4.57
C SER A 127 18.57 -41.87 5.93
N LEU A 128 17.55 -42.18 6.75
CA LEU A 128 17.40 -41.66 8.11
C LEU A 128 18.68 -41.76 8.97
N PRO A 129 19.43 -42.88 8.97
CA PRO A 129 20.69 -43.00 9.73
C PRO A 129 21.79 -42.02 9.26
N PHE A 130 21.75 -41.59 8.00
CA PHE A 130 22.73 -40.68 7.40
C PHE A 130 22.17 -39.28 7.12
N SER A 131 20.93 -39.00 7.55
CA SER A 131 20.24 -37.72 7.35
C SER A 131 21.10 -36.53 7.76
N GLY A 132 21.75 -36.60 8.93
CA GLY A 132 22.63 -35.54 9.40
C GLY A 132 23.86 -35.29 8.50
N LEU A 133 24.37 -36.31 7.81
CA LEU A 133 25.45 -36.15 6.83
C LEU A 133 24.92 -35.60 5.50
N GLN A 134 23.79 -36.13 5.04
CA GLN A 134 23.11 -35.74 3.81
C GLN A 134 22.66 -34.28 3.83
N GLU A 135 22.06 -33.84 4.93
CA GLU A 135 21.65 -32.44 5.12
C GLU A 135 22.83 -31.49 5.27
N ARG A 136 23.91 -31.91 5.94
CA ARG A 136 25.15 -31.12 6.01
C ARG A 136 25.76 -30.95 4.63
N PHE A 137 25.75 -31.99 3.82
CA PHE A 137 26.20 -31.91 2.44
C PHE A 137 25.33 -30.94 1.62
N LEU A 138 24.00 -31.02 1.71
CA LEU A 138 23.10 -30.08 1.03
C LEU A 138 23.39 -28.62 1.44
N ARG A 139 23.56 -28.35 2.74
CA ARG A 139 23.93 -27.01 3.23
C ARG A 139 25.31 -26.54 2.76
N SER A 140 26.22 -27.46 2.45
CA SER A 140 27.55 -27.11 1.94
C SER A 140 27.58 -26.72 0.47
N ILE A 141 26.58 -27.14 -0.31
CA ILE A 141 26.48 -26.88 -1.75
C ILE A 141 25.45 -25.80 -2.09
N LEU A 142 24.39 -25.64 -1.29
CA LEU A 142 23.37 -24.62 -1.51
C LEU A 142 23.85 -23.27 -1.00
N THR A 143 23.60 -22.21 -1.77
CA THR A 143 23.78 -20.84 -1.28
C THR A 143 22.67 -20.48 -0.30
N THR A 144 22.93 -19.56 0.63
CA THR A 144 21.95 -19.14 1.64
C THR A 144 20.70 -18.48 1.04
N ASP A 145 20.81 -17.95 -0.17
CA ASP A 145 19.79 -17.25 -0.94
C ASP A 145 19.24 -18.06 -2.13
N VAL A 146 19.38 -19.39 -2.11
CA VAL A 146 18.87 -20.24 -3.20
C VAL A 146 17.36 -20.04 -3.40
N GLU A 147 16.94 -19.83 -4.64
CA GLU A 147 15.55 -19.61 -5.03
C GLU A 147 15.08 -20.73 -5.97
N GLY A 148 14.05 -21.46 -5.56
CA GLY A 148 13.28 -22.38 -6.39
C GLY A 148 11.93 -21.77 -6.77
N VAL A 149 11.10 -22.55 -7.45
CA VAL A 149 9.74 -22.12 -7.86
C VAL A 149 8.89 -21.76 -6.64
N ASP A 150 8.93 -22.58 -5.60
CA ASP A 150 8.12 -22.42 -4.38
C ASP A 150 8.94 -22.33 -3.08
N LEU A 151 10.27 -22.51 -3.17
CA LEU A 151 11.16 -22.61 -2.01
C LEU A 151 12.22 -21.51 -2.03
N ARG A 152 12.50 -20.94 -0.86
CA ARG A 152 13.53 -19.90 -0.72
C ARG A 152 14.43 -20.18 0.48
N GLY A 153 15.73 -20.15 0.22
CA GLY A 153 16.78 -20.38 1.19
C GLY A 153 17.13 -21.86 1.35
N ALA A 154 18.38 -22.12 1.74
CA ALA A 154 18.94 -23.46 1.87
C ALA A 154 18.15 -24.36 2.83
N ASP A 155 17.64 -23.82 3.95
CA ASP A 155 16.88 -24.62 4.93
C ASP A 155 15.53 -25.09 4.39
N ALA A 156 14.86 -24.30 3.54
CA ALA A 156 13.61 -24.71 2.91
C ALA A 156 13.81 -25.91 1.98
N PHE A 157 14.92 -25.93 1.23
CA PHE A 157 15.30 -27.07 0.39
C PHE A 157 15.65 -28.31 1.20
N VAL A 158 16.41 -28.15 2.28
CA VAL A 158 16.74 -29.26 3.20
C VAL A 158 15.46 -29.85 3.80
N GLN A 159 14.53 -28.99 4.21
CA GLN A 159 13.26 -29.41 4.79
C GLN A 159 12.38 -30.13 3.77
N GLN A 160 12.32 -29.64 2.53
CA GLN A 160 11.60 -30.32 1.45
C GLN A 160 12.20 -31.71 1.18
N TRP A 161 13.53 -31.81 1.17
CA TRP A 161 14.21 -33.08 0.93
C TRP A 161 13.90 -34.12 2.03
N ARG A 162 13.85 -33.67 3.29
CA ARG A 162 13.43 -34.50 4.43
C ARG A 162 11.97 -34.96 4.30
N LEU A 163 11.07 -34.06 3.89
CA LEU A 163 9.65 -34.38 3.71
C LEU A 163 9.43 -35.39 2.58
N TYR A 164 10.15 -35.24 1.46
CA TYR A 164 10.11 -36.21 0.37
C TYR A 164 10.53 -37.60 0.84
N ASP A 165 11.60 -37.70 1.61
CA ASP A 165 12.03 -39.00 2.16
C ASP A 165 10.98 -39.60 3.10
N GLN A 166 10.45 -38.83 4.05
CA GLN A 166 9.40 -39.32 4.95
C GLN A 166 8.18 -39.82 4.17
N HIS A 167 7.82 -39.12 3.09
CA HIS A 167 6.75 -39.55 2.21
C HIS A 167 7.10 -40.88 1.51
N PHE A 168 8.26 -40.99 0.85
CA PHE A 168 8.64 -42.22 0.13
C PHE A 168 8.96 -43.40 1.05
N ALA A 169 9.41 -43.17 2.28
CA ALA A 169 9.58 -44.20 3.30
C ALA A 169 8.25 -44.90 3.64
N GLN A 170 7.11 -44.19 3.55
CA GLN A 170 5.78 -44.78 3.73
C GLN A 170 5.39 -45.69 2.57
N TYR A 171 5.98 -45.51 1.39
CA TYR A 171 5.65 -46.28 0.18
C TYR A 171 6.57 -47.45 -0.09
N VAL A 172 7.59 -47.70 0.75
CA VAL A 172 8.62 -48.76 0.60
C VAL A 172 8.74 -49.21 -0.84
N LEU A 173 9.20 -48.31 -1.71
CA LEU A 173 9.86 -48.75 -2.93
C LEU A 173 11.22 -49.25 -2.47
N GLU A 174 11.24 -50.47 -1.90
CA GLU A 174 12.47 -51.21 -1.74
C GLU A 174 13.20 -51.09 -3.08
N PRO A 175 14.46 -50.61 -3.10
CA PRO A 175 15.26 -50.72 -4.30
C PRO A 175 15.22 -52.20 -4.68
N GLN A 176 14.58 -52.53 -5.80
CA GLN A 176 14.75 -53.83 -6.43
C GLN A 176 16.23 -53.87 -6.76
N ILE A 177 17.02 -54.39 -5.82
CA ILE A 177 18.38 -54.81 -6.06
C ILE A 177 18.22 -55.75 -7.24
N TRP A 178 18.68 -55.32 -8.41
CA TRP A 178 18.84 -56.19 -9.54
C TRP A 178 19.84 -57.24 -9.06
N LYS A 179 19.32 -58.33 -8.50
CA LYS A 179 20.09 -59.55 -8.30
C LYS A 179 20.46 -59.97 -9.71
N THR A 180 21.62 -59.55 -10.16
CA THR A 180 22.37 -60.28 -11.16
C THR A 180 22.55 -61.67 -10.57
N GLN A 181 21.67 -62.59 -10.98
CA GLN A 181 21.88 -64.02 -10.81
C GLN A 181 23.16 -64.37 -11.60
N ASP A 182 23.93 -65.26 -10.98
CA ASP A 182 25.17 -65.85 -11.47
C ASP A 182 25.08 -66.38 -12.91
#